data_AF-A0A1C3YZU3-F1
#
_entry.id   AF-A0A1C3YZU3-F1
#
_cell.length_a   1.000
_cell.length_b   1.000
_cell.length_c   1.000
_cell.angle_alpha   90.00
_cell.angle_beta   90.00
_cell.angle_gamma   90.00
#
_symmetry.space_group_name_H-M   'P 1'
#
loop_
_entity.id
_entity.type
_entity.pdbx_description
1 polymer ?
#
loop_
_entity_poly.entity_id
_entity_poly.type
_entity_poly.pdbx_seq_one_letter_code
_entity_poly.pdbx_strand_id
1 'polypeptide(L)'
;MTILVEFKCPNYPQTFELVGKDRDGYEVVRYGFVLKQWFVIRNPPGTSRGEEIKESEGDKSPSSNDTDYKENPERYTYSNAKAWCESLGYRLPYIKDLTNAKCSYTIDGPRVCRGAVSATPISDDQFHYQRRIGSGMTGEWGELSRYRINPSNLGRYMLLSAWTGDSRLDYPNEHPFAVNLNNGMISPDRTSEANEWSSYCHRLNNGTEVDSFCLGQALCVTP
;
A
#
# COMPACT_ATOMS: atom_id res chain seq x y z
N MET A 1 -17.45 20.69 -18.73
CA MET A 1 -16.53 19.81 -19.49
C MET A 1 -15.61 19.17 -18.46
N THR A 2 -15.99 18.00 -17.94
CA THR A 2 -15.18 17.28 -16.95
C THR A 2 -14.11 16.54 -17.73
N ILE A 3 -12.85 16.93 -17.57
CA ILE A 3 -11.73 16.17 -18.10
C ILE A 3 -11.67 14.88 -17.27
N LEU A 4 -12.27 13.81 -17.77
CA LEU A 4 -11.95 12.47 -17.33
C LEU A 4 -10.54 12.21 -17.85
N VAL A 5 -9.54 12.41 -17.00
CA VAL A 5 -8.21 11.85 -17.25
C VAL A 5 -8.41 10.34 -17.22
N GLU A 6 -8.50 9.70 -18.39
CA GLU A 6 -8.44 8.24 -18.47
C GLU A 6 -7.08 7.83 -17.89
N PHE A 7 -7.09 7.35 -16.65
CA PHE A 7 -5.97 6.64 -16.04
C PHE A 7 -5.85 5.29 -16.76
N LYS A 8 -5.30 5.31 -17.97
CA LYS A 8 -5.06 4.08 -18.72
C LYS A 8 -3.99 3.28 -17.97
N CYS A 9 -4.34 2.08 -17.51
CA CYS A 9 -3.38 1.11 -16.99
C CYS A 9 -2.26 0.91 -18.03
N PRO A 10 -0.99 1.25 -17.72
CA PRO A 10 0.08 1.10 -18.69
C PRO A 10 0.35 -0.39 -18.95
N ASN A 11 0.80 -0.71 -20.16
CA ASN A 11 1.21 -2.07 -20.50
C ASN A 11 2.64 -2.30 -19.97
N TYR A 12 2.84 -3.27 -19.10
CA TYR A 12 4.16 -3.68 -18.58
C TYR A 12 4.42 -5.17 -18.91
N PRO A 13 5.68 -5.63 -19.00
CA PRO A 13 6.92 -4.92 -18.68
C PRO A 13 7.34 -3.87 -19.73
N GLN A 14 8.02 -2.81 -19.29
CA GLN A 14 8.60 -1.77 -20.16
C GLN A 14 10.09 -1.60 -19.87
N THR A 15 10.88 -1.40 -20.93
CA THR A 15 12.31 -1.14 -20.82
C THR A 15 12.56 0.36 -20.80
N PHE A 16 13.29 0.83 -19.81
CA PHE A 16 13.76 2.20 -19.70
C PHE A 16 15.28 2.22 -19.82
N GLU A 17 15.81 3.25 -20.48
CA GLU A 17 17.25 3.51 -20.55
C GLU A 17 17.54 4.92 -20.04
N LEU A 18 18.41 5.01 -19.04
CA LEU A 18 18.97 6.26 -18.57
C LEU A 18 20.28 6.50 -19.29
N VAL A 19 20.40 7.63 -19.98
CA VAL A 19 21.61 8.05 -20.69
C VAL A 19 22.26 9.20 -19.93
N GLY A 20 23.46 8.98 -19.41
CA GLY A 20 24.27 10.02 -18.79
C GLY A 20 25.15 10.68 -19.84
N LYS A 21 25.02 12.00 -19.97
CA LYS A 21 25.84 12.84 -20.84
C LYS A 21 26.82 13.67 -20.02
N ASP A 22 28.01 13.92 -20.57
CA ASP A 22 28.94 14.90 -19.99
C ASP A 22 28.48 16.34 -20.24
N ARG A 23 29.28 17.31 -19.77
CA ARG A 23 28.96 18.75 -19.92
C ARG A 23 28.92 19.22 -21.38
N ASP A 24 29.59 18.51 -22.26
CA ASP A 24 29.71 18.83 -23.67
C ASP A 24 28.61 18.10 -24.50
N GLY A 25 27.77 17.31 -23.84
CA GLY A 25 26.63 16.61 -24.42
C GLY A 25 26.95 15.22 -24.96
N TYR A 26 28.19 14.72 -24.77
CA TYR A 26 28.57 13.39 -25.19
C TYR A 26 28.03 12.34 -24.22
N GLU A 27 27.46 11.28 -24.77
CA GLU A 27 26.97 10.15 -23.97
C GLU A 27 28.15 9.35 -23.42
N VAL A 28 28.23 9.27 -22.09
CA VAL A 28 29.34 8.62 -21.38
C VAL A 28 28.92 7.36 -20.64
N VAL A 29 27.63 7.21 -20.34
CA VAL A 29 27.08 6.02 -19.66
C VAL A 29 25.64 5.77 -20.06
N ARG A 30 25.27 4.48 -20.14
CA ARG A 30 23.89 4.03 -20.32
C ARG A 30 23.53 3.02 -19.25
N TYR A 31 22.33 3.11 -18.71
CA TYR A 31 21.81 2.18 -17.71
C TYR A 31 20.37 1.79 -18.08
N GLY A 32 20.19 0.51 -18.43
CA GLY A 32 18.89 -0.04 -18.79
C GLY A 32 18.25 -0.84 -17.65
N PHE A 33 16.95 -0.69 -17.45
CA PHE A 33 16.19 -1.55 -16.52
C PHE A 33 14.77 -1.81 -17.05
N VAL A 34 14.20 -2.94 -16.63
CA VAL A 34 12.84 -3.34 -17.00
C VAL A 34 11.92 -3.12 -15.81
N LEU A 35 10.96 -2.21 -15.96
CA LEU A 35 9.90 -2.02 -14.98
C LEU A 35 8.81 -3.08 -15.22
N LYS A 36 8.55 -3.91 -14.22
CA LYS A 36 7.61 -5.04 -14.33
C LYS A 36 6.19 -4.72 -13.87
N GLN A 37 6.07 -3.81 -12.92
CA GLN A 37 4.82 -3.47 -12.25
C GLN A 37 4.76 -1.97 -11.99
N TRP A 38 3.55 -1.43 -11.95
CA TRP A 38 3.31 -0.04 -11.60
C TRP A 38 2.29 0.05 -10.47
N PHE A 39 2.62 0.87 -9.48
CA PHE A 39 1.83 1.03 -8.27
C PHE A 39 1.22 2.43 -8.20
N VAL A 40 -0.02 2.51 -7.74
CA VAL A 40 -0.74 3.76 -7.52
C VAL A 40 -1.20 3.80 -6.07
N ILE A 41 -0.83 4.86 -5.35
CA ILE A 41 -1.26 5.10 -3.97
C ILE A 41 -2.07 6.39 -3.98
N ARG A 42 -3.38 6.31 -3.74
CA ARG A 42 -4.23 7.49 -3.53
C ARG A 42 -5.37 7.20 -2.56
N ASN A 43 -6.04 8.27 -2.17
CA ASN A 43 -7.30 8.19 -1.45
C ASN A 43 -8.43 7.83 -2.43
N PRO A 44 -9.23 6.77 -2.19
CA PRO A 44 -10.45 6.52 -2.95
C PRO A 44 -11.43 7.70 -2.85
N PRO A 45 -12.25 7.94 -3.89
CA PRO A 45 -13.26 8.98 -3.89
C PRO A 45 -14.18 8.89 -2.67
N GLY A 46 -14.50 10.04 -2.07
CA GLY A 46 -15.40 10.12 -0.91
C GLY A 46 -14.73 9.92 0.43
N THR A 47 -13.49 9.42 0.49
CA THR A 47 -12.67 9.56 1.70
C THR A 47 -12.19 11.02 1.82
N SER A 48 -12.09 11.52 3.05
CA SER A 48 -11.72 12.90 3.36
C SER A 48 -10.53 13.48 2.55
N ARG A 49 -10.70 14.77 2.17
CA ARG A 49 -9.90 15.60 1.23
C ARG A 49 -8.44 15.80 1.67
N GLY A 50 -7.47 16.09 0.79
CA GLY A 50 -7.58 16.60 -0.58
C GLY A 50 -7.94 18.09 -0.66
N GLU A 51 -7.44 18.95 0.23
CA GLU A 51 -7.40 20.39 -0.03
C GLU A 51 -6.31 20.68 -1.08
N GLU A 52 -6.64 21.48 -2.09
CA GLU A 52 -5.64 22.07 -2.99
C GLU A 52 -4.60 22.78 -2.13
N ILE A 53 -3.33 22.41 -2.29
CA ILE A 53 -2.23 23.16 -1.69
C ILE A 53 -2.23 24.54 -2.35
N LYS A 54 -2.87 25.52 -1.72
CA LYS A 54 -2.44 26.92 -1.89
C LYS A 54 -1.13 27.02 -1.14
N GLU A 55 -0.03 27.16 -1.87
CA GLU A 55 1.27 27.55 -1.31
C GLU A 55 1.02 28.75 -0.38
N SER A 56 1.09 28.51 0.92
CA SER A 56 1.11 29.57 1.91
C SER A 56 2.14 29.19 2.95
N GLU A 57 3.01 30.15 3.21
CA GLU A 57 4.21 30.09 3.99
C GLU A 57 4.00 29.44 5.37
N GLY A 58 4.94 28.56 5.73
CA GLY A 58 5.12 28.07 7.10
C GLY A 58 4.72 26.60 7.28
N ASP A 59 5.64 25.84 7.88
CA ASP A 59 5.44 24.48 8.40
C ASP A 59 4.18 24.43 9.29
N LYS A 60 3.03 24.12 8.69
CA LYS A 60 1.83 23.68 9.40
C LYS A 60 1.51 22.28 8.92
N SER A 61 1.91 21.29 9.72
CA SER A 61 1.42 19.92 9.55
C SER A 61 -0.12 19.93 9.64
N PRO A 62 -0.84 19.24 8.73
CA PRO A 62 -2.30 19.21 8.77
C PRO A 62 -2.79 18.57 10.08
N SER A 63 -3.82 19.17 10.68
CA SER A 63 -4.38 18.72 11.96
C SER A 63 -4.94 17.30 11.89
N SER A 64 -4.62 16.50 12.91
CA SER A 64 -5.10 15.14 13.22
C SER A 64 -6.60 14.98 13.48
N ASN A 65 -7.43 15.96 13.10
CA ASN A 65 -8.85 16.03 13.49
C ASN A 65 -9.78 15.64 12.35
N ASP A 66 -9.34 14.75 11.47
CA ASP A 66 -10.20 14.19 10.44
C ASP A 66 -11.08 13.10 11.06
N THR A 67 -12.36 13.43 11.27
CA THR A 67 -13.36 12.54 11.86
C THR A 67 -14.26 11.88 10.81
N ASP A 68 -14.02 12.07 9.51
CA ASP A 68 -14.87 11.50 8.44
C ASP A 68 -14.96 9.98 8.55
N TYR A 69 -13.90 9.30 8.94
CA TYR A 69 -13.92 7.85 9.16
C TYR A 69 -14.83 7.40 10.31
N LYS A 70 -15.08 8.26 11.31
CA LYS A 70 -16.00 7.94 12.42
C LYS A 70 -17.45 8.07 11.98
N GLU A 71 -17.72 9.01 11.08
CA GLU A 71 -19.06 9.32 10.57
C GLU A 71 -19.42 8.46 9.35
N ASN A 72 -18.44 8.12 8.51
CA ASN A 72 -18.57 7.40 7.24
C ASN A 72 -17.59 6.20 7.16
N PRO A 73 -17.61 5.29 8.14
CA PRO A 73 -16.67 4.16 8.23
C PRO A 73 -16.66 3.25 6.98
N GLU A 74 -17.79 3.11 6.31
CA GLU A 74 -17.98 2.28 5.13
C GLU A 74 -17.06 2.70 3.97
N ARG A 75 -16.71 3.99 3.89
CA ARG A 75 -15.84 4.53 2.82
C ARG A 75 -14.42 3.99 2.89
N TYR A 76 -13.99 3.64 4.09
CA TYR A 76 -12.63 3.23 4.38
C TYR A 76 -12.43 1.72 4.23
N THR A 77 -13.36 0.99 3.62
CA THR A 77 -13.34 -0.47 3.66
C THR A 77 -12.38 -1.13 2.66
N TYR A 78 -11.95 -2.36 2.98
CA TYR A 78 -11.22 -3.24 2.04
C TYR A 78 -11.97 -3.37 0.70
N SER A 79 -13.28 -3.63 0.76
CA SER A 79 -14.12 -3.78 -0.43
C SER A 79 -14.13 -2.52 -1.29
N ASN A 80 -14.14 -1.34 -0.68
CA ASN A 80 -14.03 -0.08 -1.41
C ASN A 80 -12.64 0.14 -2.01
N ALA A 81 -11.57 -0.17 -1.28
CA ALA A 81 -10.21 -0.11 -1.83
C ALA A 81 -10.06 -1.04 -3.05
N LYS A 82 -10.59 -2.27 -2.95
CA LYS A 82 -10.62 -3.25 -4.04
C LYS A 82 -11.40 -2.72 -5.24
N ALA A 83 -12.65 -2.31 -5.04
CA ALA A 83 -13.51 -1.78 -6.09
C ALA A 83 -12.92 -0.54 -6.75
N TRP A 84 -12.27 0.34 -5.98
CA TRP A 84 -11.59 1.51 -6.54
C TRP A 84 -10.40 1.13 -7.42
N CYS A 85 -9.53 0.22 -6.98
CA CYS A 85 -8.43 -0.27 -7.83
C CYS A 85 -8.96 -0.89 -9.13
N GLU A 86 -10.00 -1.73 -9.04
CA GLU A 86 -10.65 -2.35 -10.21
C GLU A 86 -11.25 -1.29 -11.15
N SER A 87 -11.84 -0.21 -10.62
CA SER A 87 -12.36 0.91 -11.42
C SER A 87 -11.30 1.63 -12.25
N LEU A 88 -10.03 1.58 -11.83
CA LEU A 88 -8.89 2.15 -12.55
C LEU A 88 -8.29 1.17 -13.59
N GLY A 89 -8.77 -0.07 -13.65
CA GLY A 89 -8.15 -1.17 -14.41
C GLY A 89 -6.92 -1.78 -13.71
N TYR A 90 -6.79 -1.58 -12.40
CA TYR A 90 -5.75 -2.14 -11.54
C TYR A 90 -6.36 -3.22 -10.65
N ARG A 91 -5.54 -3.85 -9.81
CA ARG A 91 -5.98 -4.74 -8.72
C ARG A 91 -5.33 -4.34 -7.40
N LEU A 92 -5.83 -4.90 -6.30
CA LEU A 92 -5.05 -4.90 -5.07
C LEU A 92 -3.76 -5.71 -5.24
N PRO A 93 -2.65 -5.28 -4.62
CA PRO A 93 -1.40 -6.03 -4.63
C PRO A 93 -1.56 -7.35 -3.88
N TYR A 94 -0.82 -8.37 -4.31
CA TYR A 94 -0.57 -9.54 -3.49
C TYR A 94 0.64 -9.29 -2.59
N ILE A 95 0.81 -10.06 -1.52
CA ILE A 95 1.95 -9.98 -0.59
C ILE A 95 3.27 -10.07 -1.38
N LYS A 96 3.36 -10.96 -2.37
CA LYS A 96 4.53 -11.09 -3.25
C LYS A 96 4.85 -9.85 -4.08
N ASP A 97 3.87 -9.00 -4.36
CA ASP A 97 4.11 -7.74 -5.06
C ASP A 97 4.75 -6.71 -4.10
N LEU A 98 4.56 -6.89 -2.79
CA LEU A 98 4.96 -5.93 -1.76
C LEU A 98 6.23 -6.30 -1.01
N THR A 99 6.40 -7.56 -0.59
CA THR A 99 7.44 -7.93 0.39
C THR A 99 7.91 -9.38 0.25
N ASN A 100 9.18 -9.62 0.57
CA ASN A 100 9.76 -10.95 0.78
C ASN A 100 9.87 -11.34 2.26
N ALA A 101 9.25 -10.58 3.18
CA ALA A 101 9.24 -10.92 4.59
C ALA A 101 8.57 -12.28 4.85
N LYS A 102 8.95 -12.93 5.95
CA LYS A 102 8.26 -14.13 6.43
C LYS A 102 6.99 -13.75 7.16
N CYS A 103 5.88 -14.42 6.84
CA CYS A 103 4.74 -14.45 7.74
C CYS A 103 5.05 -15.47 8.85
N SER A 104 5.54 -14.98 9.99
CA SER A 104 6.01 -15.84 11.10
C SER A 104 5.59 -15.35 12.48
N TYR A 105 5.29 -14.05 12.64
CA TYR A 105 4.94 -13.46 13.92
C TYR A 105 3.45 -13.53 14.17
N THR A 106 3.00 -14.56 14.89
CA THR A 106 1.68 -14.53 15.51
C THR A 106 1.68 -15.24 16.86
N ILE A 107 1.15 -14.53 17.85
CA ILE A 107 0.75 -15.08 19.15
C ILE A 107 -0.26 -16.23 18.93
N ASP A 108 -0.97 -16.20 17.80
CA ASP A 108 -2.04 -17.12 17.39
C ASP A 108 -1.56 -18.36 16.60
N GLY A 109 -0.25 -18.52 16.41
CA GLY A 109 0.37 -19.70 15.79
C GLY A 109 0.31 -19.76 14.25
N PRO A 110 0.96 -20.77 13.62
CA PRO A 110 1.27 -20.76 12.18
C PRO A 110 0.05 -20.80 11.23
N ARG A 111 -1.15 -21.10 11.75
CA ARG A 111 -2.37 -21.19 10.94
C ARG A 111 -2.76 -19.86 10.30
N VAL A 112 -2.59 -18.78 11.03
CA VAL A 112 -2.94 -17.42 10.57
C VAL A 112 -2.17 -16.94 9.33
N CYS A 113 -1.04 -17.56 9.01
CA CYS A 113 -0.25 -17.27 7.81
C CYS A 113 -0.61 -18.15 6.61
N ARG A 114 -1.59 -19.06 6.75
CA ARG A 114 -2.06 -19.88 5.62
C ARG A 114 -2.73 -18.99 4.57
N GLY A 115 -2.21 -19.05 3.35
CA GLY A 115 -2.62 -18.19 2.25
C GLY A 115 -1.63 -17.04 2.00
N ALA A 116 -0.69 -16.77 2.91
CA ALA A 116 0.32 -15.74 2.68
C ALA A 116 1.43 -16.27 1.74
N VAL A 117 1.55 -15.67 0.56
CA VAL A 117 2.62 -15.98 -0.41
C VAL A 117 3.52 -14.76 -0.59
N SER A 118 4.70 -14.80 0.03
CA SER A 118 5.70 -13.74 -0.06
C SER A 118 6.52 -13.80 -1.35
N ALA A 119 7.18 -12.69 -1.67
CA ALA A 119 8.11 -12.62 -2.80
C ALA A 119 9.39 -13.41 -2.50
N THR A 120 10.13 -13.76 -3.55
CA THR A 120 11.39 -14.53 -3.44
C THR A 120 12.59 -13.71 -3.91
N PRO A 121 13.79 -13.92 -3.33
CA PRO A 121 14.08 -14.86 -2.25
C PRO A 121 13.59 -14.33 -0.89
N ILE A 122 13.05 -15.24 -0.08
CA ILE A 122 12.50 -14.94 1.25
C ILE A 122 13.59 -14.33 2.13
N SER A 123 13.22 -13.31 2.91
CA SER A 123 14.08 -12.65 3.88
C SER A 123 14.57 -13.62 4.95
N ASP A 124 15.84 -13.54 5.31
CA ASP A 124 16.39 -14.35 6.41
C ASP A 124 16.02 -13.78 7.78
N ASP A 125 15.59 -12.51 7.84
CA ASP A 125 15.03 -11.89 9.03
C ASP A 125 13.77 -12.63 9.52
N GLN A 126 13.41 -12.41 10.78
CA GLN A 126 12.27 -13.08 11.38
C GLN A 126 10.95 -12.61 10.78
N PHE A 127 10.75 -11.30 10.54
CA PHE A 127 9.47 -10.75 10.08
C PHE A 127 9.59 -9.51 9.18
N HIS A 128 10.79 -9.06 8.84
CA HIS A 128 11.02 -7.90 7.96
C HIS A 128 11.48 -8.31 6.56
N TYR A 129 11.33 -7.39 5.61
CA TYR A 129 11.93 -7.56 4.29
C TYR A 129 13.47 -7.56 4.38
N GLN A 130 14.10 -8.10 3.34
CA GLN A 130 15.51 -7.89 3.08
C GLN A 130 15.70 -7.33 1.68
N ARG A 131 16.58 -6.32 1.56
CA ARG A 131 16.84 -5.58 0.31
C ARG A 131 17.41 -6.49 -0.78
N ARG A 132 16.61 -6.90 -1.76
CA ARG A 132 17.02 -7.81 -2.86
C ARG A 132 16.23 -7.52 -4.16
N ILE A 133 16.82 -7.74 -5.33
CA ILE A 133 16.08 -7.59 -6.60
C ILE A 133 15.08 -8.76 -6.73
N GLY A 134 13.85 -8.48 -7.16
CA GLY A 134 12.76 -9.43 -7.27
C GLY A 134 11.97 -9.66 -5.99
N SER A 135 12.29 -8.94 -4.90
CA SER A 135 11.77 -9.21 -3.56
C SER A 135 10.52 -8.40 -3.16
N GLY A 136 9.74 -7.99 -4.16
CA GLY A 136 8.57 -7.13 -3.99
C GLY A 136 8.95 -5.66 -3.73
N MET A 137 7.96 -4.78 -3.67
CA MET A 137 8.15 -3.34 -3.61
C MET A 137 9.05 -2.89 -2.43
N THR A 138 8.77 -3.28 -1.19
CA THR A 138 9.59 -2.89 -0.03
C THR A 138 10.97 -3.55 -0.05
N GLY A 139 11.06 -4.76 -0.61
CA GLY A 139 12.33 -5.45 -0.79
C GLY A 139 13.23 -4.81 -1.87
N GLU A 140 12.67 -4.21 -2.92
CA GLU A 140 13.41 -3.50 -3.98
C GLU A 140 13.63 -2.02 -3.72
N TRP A 141 12.69 -1.33 -3.05
CA TRP A 141 12.74 0.13 -2.82
C TRP A 141 12.97 0.55 -1.36
N GLY A 142 12.61 -0.29 -0.39
CA GLY A 142 12.98 -0.12 1.02
C GLY A 142 11.85 0.51 1.80
N GLU A 143 12.20 1.31 2.81
CA GLU A 143 11.23 2.00 3.66
C GLU A 143 10.50 3.08 2.86
N LEU A 144 9.23 2.82 2.53
CA LEU A 144 8.49 3.69 1.61
C LEU A 144 8.11 5.04 2.20
N SER A 145 8.07 5.20 3.53
CA SER A 145 7.90 6.49 4.21
C SER A 145 8.99 7.52 3.87
N ARG A 146 10.16 7.06 3.41
CA ARG A 146 11.26 7.95 3.00
C ARG A 146 11.00 8.65 1.68
N TYR A 147 10.08 8.10 0.88
CA TYR A 147 9.62 8.67 -0.36
C TYR A 147 8.45 9.62 -0.08
N ARG A 148 8.32 10.69 -0.87
CA ARG A 148 7.16 11.60 -0.82
C ARG A 148 5.97 10.99 -1.56
N ILE A 149 5.58 9.77 -1.16
CA ILE A 149 4.49 8.99 -1.76
C ILE A 149 3.19 9.11 -0.96
N ASN A 150 3.23 9.64 0.26
CA ASN A 150 2.03 9.82 1.06
C ASN A 150 1.21 11.00 0.48
N PRO A 151 0.03 10.75 -0.10
CA PRO A 151 -0.81 11.82 -0.66
C PRO A 151 -1.35 12.79 0.39
N SER A 152 -1.26 12.46 1.68
CA SER A 152 -1.89 13.24 2.76
C SER A 152 -0.98 14.22 3.49
N ASN A 153 0.34 14.27 3.23
CA ASN A 153 1.31 15.06 4.01
C ASN A 153 1.25 14.86 5.55
N LEU A 154 0.49 13.87 6.02
CA LEU A 154 0.49 13.46 7.41
C LEU A 154 1.85 12.86 7.67
N GLY A 155 2.53 13.37 8.69
CA GLY A 155 3.97 13.31 8.88
C GLY A 155 4.63 11.98 8.50
N ARG A 156 5.92 12.09 8.16
CA ARG A 156 6.85 11.07 7.63
C ARG A 156 6.85 9.67 8.29
N TYR A 157 6.04 9.44 9.32
CA TYR A 157 6.02 8.26 10.17
C TYR A 157 4.63 7.61 10.33
N MET A 158 3.57 8.14 9.71
CA MET A 158 2.20 7.62 9.91
C MET A 158 1.88 6.46 8.96
N LEU A 159 2.21 5.26 9.44
CA LEU A 159 1.73 3.91 9.14
C LEU A 159 1.05 3.67 7.77
N LEU A 160 1.89 3.49 6.76
CA LEU A 160 1.52 3.04 5.41
C LEU A 160 1.33 1.51 5.39
N SER A 161 0.30 0.98 6.04
CA SER A 161 -0.07 -0.43 5.82
C SER A 161 -0.99 -0.52 4.59
N ALA A 162 -0.71 -1.47 3.69
CA ALA A 162 -1.53 -1.68 2.51
C ALA A 162 -2.26 -3.03 2.59
N TRP A 163 -3.56 -3.01 2.27
CA TRP A 163 -4.32 -4.24 2.04
C TRP A 163 -3.76 -5.03 0.87
N THR A 164 -3.87 -6.35 0.98
CA THR A 164 -3.50 -7.27 -0.09
C THR A 164 -4.71 -8.06 -0.57
N GLY A 165 -4.66 -8.53 -1.82
CA GLY A 165 -5.65 -9.46 -2.37
C GLY A 165 -5.50 -10.89 -1.86
N ASP A 166 -4.43 -11.22 -1.13
CA ASP A 166 -4.29 -12.50 -0.44
C ASP A 166 -5.25 -12.55 0.75
N SER A 167 -5.90 -13.69 0.95
CA SER A 167 -6.79 -13.92 2.09
C SER A 167 -6.41 -15.19 2.84
N ARG A 168 -6.69 -15.19 4.14
CA ARG A 168 -6.49 -16.36 4.99
C ARG A 168 -7.41 -17.51 4.56
N LEU A 169 -6.86 -18.72 4.48
CA LEU A 169 -7.60 -19.91 4.00
C LEU A 169 -8.48 -20.59 5.06
N ASP A 170 -8.32 -20.27 6.33
CA ASP A 170 -9.00 -20.97 7.43
C ASP A 170 -10.40 -20.41 7.75
N TYR A 171 -10.89 -19.42 6.99
CA TYR A 171 -12.17 -18.76 7.25
C TYR A 171 -13.10 -18.75 6.02
N PRO A 172 -14.43 -18.69 6.24
CA PRO A 172 -15.40 -18.71 5.15
C PRO A 172 -15.51 -17.39 4.37
N ASN A 173 -15.13 -16.26 4.99
CA ASN A 173 -15.18 -14.93 4.38
C ASN A 173 -13.79 -14.47 3.93
N GLU A 174 -13.70 -13.38 3.15
CA GLU A 174 -12.40 -12.78 2.81
C GLU A 174 -11.76 -12.19 4.09
N HIS A 175 -10.57 -12.67 4.46
CA HIS A 175 -9.76 -12.16 5.57
C HIS A 175 -8.41 -11.70 5.00
N PRO A 176 -8.33 -10.45 4.48
CA PRO A 176 -7.16 -9.98 3.76
C PRO A 176 -5.95 -9.83 4.68
N PHE A 177 -4.75 -10.04 4.14
CA PHE A 177 -3.52 -9.65 4.81
C PHE A 177 -3.23 -8.17 4.60
N ALA A 178 -2.52 -7.56 5.54
CA ALA A 178 -1.93 -6.24 5.37
C ALA A 178 -0.40 -6.32 5.39
N VAL A 179 0.26 -5.46 4.62
CA VAL A 179 1.72 -5.33 4.61
C VAL A 179 2.11 -3.93 5.06
N ASN A 180 2.97 -3.85 6.08
CA ASN A 180 3.57 -2.60 6.50
C ASN A 180 4.62 -2.16 5.48
N LEU A 181 4.43 -1.01 4.82
CA LEU A 181 5.31 -0.55 3.75
C LEU A 181 6.64 0.06 4.24
N ASN A 182 6.84 0.22 5.55
CA ASN A 182 8.11 0.70 6.11
C ASN A 182 9.12 -0.42 6.32
N ASN A 183 8.65 -1.58 6.78
CA ASN A 183 9.51 -2.69 7.20
C ASN A 183 9.13 -4.04 6.56
N GLY A 184 8.08 -4.09 5.74
CA GLY A 184 7.63 -5.25 4.98
C GLY A 184 6.91 -6.30 5.82
N MET A 185 6.61 -6.01 7.08
CA MET A 185 5.97 -6.96 7.98
C MET A 185 4.58 -7.33 7.47
N ILE A 186 4.31 -8.64 7.42
CA ILE A 186 3.01 -9.20 7.03
C ILE A 186 2.19 -9.35 8.30
N SER A 187 1.08 -8.64 8.37
CA SER A 187 0.12 -8.71 9.47
C SER A 187 -1.12 -9.48 9.02
N PRO A 188 -1.32 -10.72 9.48
CA PRO A 188 -2.63 -11.34 9.42
C PRO A 188 -3.56 -10.66 10.43
N ASP A 189 -4.78 -10.31 10.02
CA ASP A 189 -5.79 -9.82 10.98
C ASP A 189 -6.11 -10.93 12.00
N ARG A 190 -6.25 -10.55 13.27
CA ARG A 190 -6.36 -11.45 14.43
C ARG A 190 -7.80 -11.89 14.74
N THR A 191 -8.81 -11.36 14.05
CA THR A 191 -10.22 -11.60 14.40
C THR A 191 -10.97 -12.49 13.39
N SER A 192 -11.75 -13.46 13.90
CA SER A 192 -12.44 -14.49 13.12
C SER A 192 -13.89 -14.15 12.75
N GLU A 193 -14.41 -12.99 13.15
CA GLU A 193 -15.86 -12.71 13.18
C GLU A 193 -16.31 -11.48 12.36
N ALA A 194 -15.43 -10.84 11.58
CA ALA A 194 -15.77 -9.63 10.84
C ALA A 194 -16.33 -9.93 9.44
N ASN A 195 -17.43 -9.25 9.08
CA ASN A 195 -18.02 -9.28 7.74
C ASN A 195 -17.62 -8.06 6.89
N GLU A 196 -17.03 -7.02 7.50
CA GLU A 196 -16.59 -5.78 6.86
C GLU A 196 -15.28 -5.28 7.50
N TRP A 197 -14.30 -4.89 6.67
CA TRP A 197 -12.94 -4.49 7.09
C TRP A 197 -12.74 -3.01 6.83
N SER A 198 -12.37 -2.19 7.82
CA SER A 198 -12.05 -0.76 7.65
C SER A 198 -10.59 -0.56 7.21
N SER A 199 -10.14 0.68 6.95
CA SER A 199 -8.76 0.98 6.50
C SER A 199 -7.79 0.71 7.64
N TYR A 200 -8.30 0.89 8.86
CA TYR A 200 -7.69 0.45 10.09
C TYR A 200 -7.67 -1.08 10.05
N CYS A 201 -6.57 -1.71 10.43
CA CYS A 201 -6.56 -3.17 10.61
C CYS A 201 -7.44 -3.58 11.81
N HIS A 202 -8.72 -3.15 11.90
CA HIS A 202 -9.80 -3.56 12.82
C HIS A 202 -11.22 -3.02 12.46
N ARG A 203 -12.20 -3.70 13.08
CA ARG A 203 -13.68 -3.61 13.21
C ARG A 203 -14.43 -2.33 12.78
N LEU A 204 -15.66 -2.51 12.29
CA LEU A 204 -16.73 -1.49 12.24
C LEU A 204 -17.88 -1.69 13.25
N ASN A 205 -17.73 -2.56 14.26
CA ASN A 205 -18.81 -2.83 15.22
C ASN A 205 -18.66 -2.03 16.53
N ASN A 206 -19.53 -1.02 16.67
CA ASN A 206 -20.19 -0.48 17.87
C ASN A 206 -19.47 -0.49 19.24
N GLY A 207 -18.17 -0.18 19.32
CA GLY A 207 -17.55 0.09 20.61
C GLY A 207 -16.02 0.09 20.62
N THR A 208 -15.51 1.21 21.14
CA THR A 208 -14.18 1.46 21.73
C THR A 208 -12.97 1.57 20.80
N GLU A 209 -12.49 2.82 20.73
CA GLU A 209 -11.13 3.31 20.41
C GLU A 209 -10.52 2.91 19.05
N VAL A 210 -10.71 3.79 18.08
CA VAL A 210 -9.96 3.83 16.82
C VAL A 210 -8.66 4.61 17.05
N ASP A 211 -7.68 3.99 17.73
CA ASP A 211 -6.43 4.67 18.08
C ASP A 211 -5.31 4.32 17.09
N SER A 212 -5.19 5.08 16.00
CA SER A 212 -4.11 5.10 14.97
C SER A 212 -4.56 5.00 13.49
N PHE A 213 -5.02 6.14 12.98
CA PHE A 213 -5.04 6.58 11.57
C PHE A 213 -4.52 5.59 10.51
N CYS A 214 -5.39 4.72 10.03
CA CYS A 214 -5.25 4.25 8.66
C CYS A 214 -6.02 5.21 7.76
N LEU A 215 -5.25 5.99 7.02
CA LEU A 215 -5.78 6.86 6.00
C LEU A 215 -6.47 5.99 4.97
N GLY A 216 -7.65 6.39 4.51
CA GLY A 216 -8.39 5.72 3.44
C GLY A 216 -7.60 5.80 2.15
N GLN A 217 -6.46 5.10 2.09
CA GLN A 217 -5.51 5.05 1.00
C GLN A 217 -5.61 3.64 0.44
N ALA A 218 -5.80 3.57 -0.87
CA ALA A 218 -5.72 2.32 -1.59
C ALA A 218 -4.40 2.30 -2.35
N LEU A 219 -3.67 1.20 -2.18
CA LEU A 219 -2.52 0.83 -2.99
C LEU A 219 -3.03 -0.12 -4.07
N CYS A 220 -2.89 0.28 -5.32
CA CYS A 220 -3.25 -0.53 -6.48
C CYS A 220 -2.00 -0.89 -7.27
N VAL A 221 -2.00 -2.05 -7.92
CA VAL A 221 -0.94 -2.50 -8.82
C VAL A 221 -1.53 -2.95 -10.15
N THR A 222 -0.77 -2.78 -11.21
CA THR A 222 -1.12 -3.31 -12.54
C THR A 222 -1.44 -4.81 -12.46
N PRO A 223 -2.42 -5.32 -13.23
CA PRO A 223 -2.84 -6.73 -13.20
C PRO A 223 -1.69 -7.74 -13.28
#